data_AF-A0A812WR91-F1
#
_entry.id   AF-A0A812WR91-F1
#
_cell.length_a   1.000
_cell.length_b   1.000
_cell.length_c   1.000
_cell.angle_alpha   90.00
_cell.angle_beta   90.00
_cell.angle_gamma   90.00
#
_symmetry.space_group_name_H-M   'P 1'
#
loop_
_entity.id
_entity.type
_entity.pdbx_description
1 polymer ?
#
loop_
_entity_poly.entity_id
_entity_poly.type
_entity_poly.pdbx_seq_one_letter_code
_entity_poly.pdbx_strand_id
1 'polypeptide(L)'
;MYAWESSCNAMQMQMTNLKLHALGLKQIARICQVLTSLMVCGWVVCCAIAAWIGDLEGQRSQKTSSDVLREDAMRAFAWIGVACTLLGLPLQFLGLCVAAGRALSVGWHDSDIRHAACLLYVNSTLQLLGPILSMRATIVFTNATVKIVDWQNPQQTSGTMLLTLDMTLQVLNVLLLSGLIGPQQWQNPMAAFQKLATLQGFGLTSTKRIAFSGRVNETARDCIVSFPGKYSEEWDQAVSVAKTQEAISLACVFLTDRASGLGVHCENPDSPGECWCRAIYGSLPASTYISVVDMRPEMQDSQAPIDLEFKLADALAMGQCLVRRKAHHGEFEWRRKLADAEEDARARCAANRGRAPWGCRWFEDWRRNVHKAVELQQTLHVFYFEDRKGQGKMKWQELPSEKAKARVRRRSGLGASQTAEVAYLDKE
;
A
#
# COMPACT_ATOMS: atom_id res chain seq x y z
N MET A 1 -24.55 6.72 29.59
CA MET A 1 -24.63 7.59 28.40
C MET A 1 -23.24 8.03 27.97
N TYR A 2 -22.49 8.82 28.75
CA TYR A 2 -21.13 9.26 28.39
C TYR A 2 -20.18 8.13 27.95
N ALA A 3 -20.11 7.03 28.69
CA ALA A 3 -19.27 5.89 28.32
C ALA A 3 -19.64 5.27 26.96
N TRP A 4 -20.93 5.28 26.61
CA TRP A 4 -21.40 4.80 25.30
C TRP A 4 -20.97 5.75 24.19
N GLU A 5 -21.26 7.05 24.31
CA GLU A 5 -20.88 8.06 23.31
C GLU A 5 -19.37 8.10 23.07
N SER A 6 -18.57 8.05 24.13
CA SER A 6 -17.11 8.00 24.02
C SER A 6 -16.63 6.73 23.32
N SER A 7 -17.25 5.58 23.61
CA SER A 7 -16.90 4.30 22.96
C SER A 7 -17.27 4.29 21.48
N CYS A 8 -18.44 4.81 21.11
CA CYS A 8 -18.87 4.94 19.72
C CYS A 8 -17.93 5.84 18.93
N ASN A 9 -17.59 7.02 19.47
CA ASN A 9 -16.65 7.94 18.83
C ASN A 9 -15.26 7.33 18.67
N ALA A 10 -14.75 6.62 19.69
CA ALA A 10 -13.47 5.92 19.61
C ALA A 10 -13.48 4.81 18.55
N MET A 11 -14.54 4.00 18.51
CA MET A 11 -14.71 2.93 17.52
C MET A 11 -14.79 3.50 16.11
N GLN A 12 -15.56 4.58 15.92
CA GLN A 12 -15.68 5.29 14.65
C GLN A 12 -14.32 5.84 14.17
N MET A 13 -13.54 6.46 15.07
CA MET A 13 -12.18 6.90 14.72
C MET A 13 -11.27 5.73 14.35
N GLN A 14 -11.32 4.61 15.08
CA GLN A 14 -10.52 3.43 14.76
C GLN A 14 -10.87 2.82 13.39
N MET A 15 -12.17 2.68 13.10
CA MET A 15 -12.64 2.17 11.80
C MET A 15 -12.17 3.08 10.65
N THR A 16 -12.24 4.39 10.83
CA THR A 16 -11.72 5.36 9.86
C THR A 16 -10.21 5.25 9.70
N ASN A 17 -9.45 5.01 10.77
CA ASN A 17 -7.99 4.81 10.69
C ASN A 17 -7.63 3.55 9.88
N LEU A 18 -8.34 2.44 10.11
CA LEU A 18 -8.18 1.21 9.33
C LEU A 18 -8.47 1.47 7.84
N LYS A 19 -9.53 2.23 7.55
CA LYS A 19 -9.89 2.61 6.18
C LYS A 19 -8.84 3.49 5.52
N LEU A 20 -8.33 4.50 6.22
CA LEU A 20 -7.23 5.35 5.72
C LEU A 20 -5.96 4.51 5.46
N HIS A 21 -5.70 3.51 6.31
CA HIS A 21 -4.59 2.59 6.11
C HIS A 21 -4.76 1.75 4.84
N ALA A 22 -5.96 1.19 4.63
CA ALA A 22 -6.32 0.43 3.43
C ALA A 22 -6.26 1.27 2.15
N LEU A 23 -6.57 2.56 2.24
CA LEU A 23 -6.44 3.55 1.15
C LEU A 23 -5.00 4.08 0.97
N GLY A 24 -3.99 3.44 1.57
CA GLY A 24 -2.59 3.82 1.37
C GLY A 24 -2.13 5.09 2.10
N LEU A 25 -3.01 5.75 2.87
CA LEU A 25 -2.69 6.96 3.65
C LEU A 25 -2.03 6.61 5.00
N LYS A 26 -1.00 5.75 4.97
CA LYS A 26 -0.38 5.13 6.16
C LYS A 26 0.19 6.13 7.16
N GLN A 27 0.64 7.30 6.71
CA GLN A 27 1.17 8.33 7.61
C GLN A 27 0.04 9.03 8.38
N ILE A 28 -1.02 9.46 7.68
CA ILE A 28 -2.21 10.06 8.29
C ILE A 28 -2.86 9.06 9.25
N ALA A 29 -3.05 7.82 8.81
CA ALA A 29 -3.61 6.75 9.65
C ALA A 29 -2.80 6.52 10.93
N ARG A 30 -1.46 6.52 10.87
CA ARG A 30 -0.59 6.37 12.04
C ARG A 30 -0.72 7.54 13.02
N ILE A 31 -0.72 8.78 12.52
CA ILE A 31 -0.90 9.97 13.35
C ILE A 31 -2.26 9.90 14.05
N CYS A 32 -3.32 9.65 13.30
CA CYS A 32 -4.67 9.53 13.85
C CYS A 32 -4.79 8.36 14.85
N GLN A 33 -4.13 7.23 14.61
CA GLN A 33 -4.10 6.10 15.55
C GLN A 33 -3.44 6.47 16.88
N VAL A 34 -2.34 7.23 16.86
CA VAL A 34 -1.69 7.74 18.07
C VAL A 34 -2.65 8.67 18.82
N LEU A 35 -3.29 9.62 18.12
CA LEU A 35 -4.26 10.54 18.72
C LEU A 35 -5.47 9.81 19.34
N THR A 36 -6.04 8.83 18.64
CA THR A 36 -7.14 8.01 19.16
C THR A 36 -6.70 7.18 20.37
N SER A 37 -5.48 6.65 20.36
CA SER A 37 -4.94 5.87 21.50
C SER A 37 -4.74 6.76 22.73
N LEU A 38 -4.16 7.95 22.56
CA LEU A 38 -4.01 8.92 23.64
C LEU A 38 -5.36 9.35 24.22
N MET A 39 -6.37 9.57 23.37
CA MET A 39 -7.73 9.88 23.80
C MET A 39 -8.34 8.74 24.64
N VAL A 40 -8.26 7.49 24.16
CA VAL A 40 -8.81 6.32 24.88
C VAL A 40 -8.08 6.10 26.20
N CYS A 41 -6.74 6.18 26.21
CA CYS A 41 -5.96 6.06 27.44
C CYS A 41 -6.32 7.16 28.45
N GLY A 42 -6.44 8.41 28.00
CA GLY A 42 -6.87 9.53 28.85
C GLY A 42 -8.25 9.28 29.47
N TRP A 43 -9.20 8.75 28.69
CA TRP A 43 -10.54 8.42 29.19
C TRP A 43 -10.52 7.29 30.23
N VAL A 44 -9.78 6.21 29.97
CA VAL A 44 -9.64 5.09 30.93
C VAL A 44 -9.05 5.58 32.25
N VAL A 45 -8.03 6.44 32.21
CA VAL A 45 -7.44 7.05 33.41
C VAL A 45 -8.45 7.92 34.14
N CYS A 46 -9.23 8.76 33.42
CA CYS A 46 -10.32 9.53 34.02
C CYS A 46 -11.33 8.64 34.76
N CYS A 47 -11.80 7.56 34.12
CA CYS A 47 -12.76 6.64 34.71
C CYS A 47 -12.19 5.91 35.94
N ALA A 48 -10.92 5.50 35.89
CA ALA A 48 -10.26 4.87 37.02
C ALA A 48 -10.13 5.83 38.22
N ILE A 49 -9.73 7.08 37.95
CA ILE A 49 -9.68 8.13 38.99
C ILE A 49 -11.07 8.37 39.56
N ALA A 50 -12.09 8.51 38.70
CA ALA A 50 -13.49 8.73 39.06
C ALA A 50 -14.03 7.61 39.98
N ALA A 51 -13.82 6.35 39.61
CA ALA A 51 -14.24 5.18 40.38
C ALA A 51 -13.52 5.11 41.74
N TRP A 52 -12.21 5.40 41.75
CA TRP A 52 -11.44 5.51 42.99
C TRP A 52 -11.93 6.69 43.87
N ILE A 53 -12.66 7.68 43.34
CA ILE A 53 -13.24 8.77 44.16
C ILE A 53 -14.46 8.26 44.90
N GLY A 54 -15.39 7.65 44.15
CA GLY A 54 -16.65 7.19 44.71
C GLY A 54 -16.45 6.20 45.87
N ASP A 55 -15.40 5.39 45.81
CA ASP A 55 -15.06 4.43 46.87
C ASP A 55 -14.53 5.13 48.15
N LEU A 56 -13.82 6.26 48.00
CA LEU A 56 -13.26 7.03 49.12
C LEU A 56 -14.26 7.98 49.76
N GLU A 57 -15.20 8.54 48.98
CA GLU A 57 -16.23 9.46 49.47
C GLU A 57 -17.20 8.80 50.46
N GLY A 58 -17.34 7.47 50.43
CA GLY A 58 -18.09 6.72 51.43
C GLY A 58 -17.53 6.80 52.86
N GLN A 59 -16.30 7.29 53.05
CA GLN A 59 -15.60 7.27 54.35
C GLN A 59 -15.22 8.62 54.95
N ARG A 60 -15.40 9.78 54.29
CA ARG A 60 -14.93 11.07 54.83
C ARG A 60 -15.90 12.24 54.67
N SER A 61 -16.22 12.89 55.79
CA SER A 61 -17.04 14.11 55.89
C SER A 61 -16.28 15.42 55.62
N GLN A 62 -14.97 15.40 55.33
CA GLN A 62 -14.17 16.63 55.26
C GLN A 62 -13.38 16.72 53.96
N LYS A 63 -13.63 17.78 53.17
CA LYS A 63 -12.98 18.09 51.91
C LYS A 63 -11.51 18.42 52.18
N THR A 64 -10.58 17.70 51.58
CA THR A 64 -9.13 17.80 51.82
C THR A 64 -8.40 18.38 50.61
N SER A 65 -7.18 18.88 50.80
CA SER A 65 -6.33 19.43 49.71
C SER A 65 -6.09 18.44 48.56
N SER A 66 -6.27 17.13 48.79
CA SER A 66 -6.19 16.12 47.73
C SER A 66 -7.35 16.19 46.74
N ASP A 67 -8.50 16.75 47.13
CA ASP A 67 -9.69 16.83 46.27
C ASP A 67 -9.48 17.87 45.15
N VAL A 68 -8.75 18.96 45.44
CA VAL A 68 -8.42 20.01 44.46
C VAL A 68 -7.47 19.49 43.38
N LEU A 69 -6.35 18.85 43.77
CA LEU A 69 -5.38 18.28 42.83
C LEU A 69 -6.04 17.25 41.90
N ARG A 70 -7.05 16.55 42.42
CA ARG A 70 -7.80 15.51 41.71
C ARG A 70 -8.80 16.09 40.71
N GLU A 71 -9.52 17.15 41.08
CA GLU A 71 -10.35 17.90 40.13
C GLU A 71 -9.50 18.45 38.98
N ASP A 72 -8.33 19.01 39.27
CA ASP A 72 -7.41 19.53 38.27
C ASP A 72 -6.87 18.42 37.35
N ALA A 73 -6.55 17.25 37.90
CA ALA A 73 -6.14 16.08 37.11
C ALA A 73 -7.26 15.62 36.16
N MET A 74 -8.49 15.49 36.64
CA MET A 74 -9.64 15.10 35.80
C MET A 74 -9.89 16.13 34.69
N ARG A 75 -9.80 17.44 35.00
CA ARG A 75 -9.92 18.50 34.00
C ARG A 75 -8.80 18.43 32.97
N ALA A 76 -7.55 18.21 33.39
CA ALA A 76 -6.41 18.08 32.49
C ALA A 76 -6.58 16.91 31.50
N PHE A 77 -6.96 15.73 31.99
CA PHE A 77 -7.21 14.57 31.11
C PHE A 77 -8.42 14.77 30.18
N ALA A 78 -9.49 15.42 30.66
CA ALA A 78 -10.62 15.79 29.81
C ALA A 78 -10.19 16.74 28.68
N TRP A 79 -9.37 17.75 28.98
CA TRP A 79 -8.81 18.66 27.97
C TRP A 79 -7.90 17.96 26.97
N ILE A 80 -7.08 17.00 27.40
CA ILE A 80 -6.27 16.16 26.49
C ILE A 80 -7.17 15.36 25.55
N GLY A 81 -8.24 14.75 26.06
CA GLY A 81 -9.20 14.01 25.24
C GLY A 81 -9.88 14.89 24.18
N VAL A 82 -10.33 16.08 24.59
CA VAL A 82 -10.92 17.08 23.67
C VAL A 82 -9.90 17.52 22.62
N ALA A 83 -8.67 17.85 23.02
CA ALA A 83 -7.61 18.26 22.10
C ALA A 83 -7.26 17.16 21.08
N CYS A 84 -7.14 15.91 21.52
CA CYS A 84 -6.90 14.77 20.63
C CYS A 84 -8.05 14.58 19.63
N THR A 85 -9.30 14.80 20.07
CA THR A 85 -10.48 14.73 19.20
C THR A 85 -10.46 15.86 18.17
N LEU A 86 -10.22 17.10 18.60
CA LEU A 86 -10.18 18.28 17.74
C LEU A 86 -9.04 18.24 16.71
N LEU A 87 -7.94 17.56 17.02
CA LEU A 87 -6.84 17.34 16.06
C LEU A 87 -7.09 16.12 15.16
N GLY A 88 -7.64 15.03 15.71
CA GLY A 88 -7.87 13.79 14.97
C GLY A 88 -8.95 13.92 13.90
N LEU A 89 -10.07 14.60 14.20
CA LEU A 89 -11.20 14.70 13.27
C LEU A 89 -10.86 15.45 11.97
N PRO A 90 -10.21 16.62 11.98
CA PRO A 90 -9.81 17.29 10.74
C PRO A 90 -8.81 16.46 9.93
N LEU A 91 -7.87 15.77 10.58
CA LEU A 91 -6.91 14.91 9.88
C LEU A 91 -7.61 13.73 9.19
N GLN A 92 -8.56 13.08 9.87
CA GLN A 92 -9.36 12.01 9.27
C GLN A 92 -10.24 12.51 8.12
N PHE A 93 -10.91 13.66 8.32
CA PHE A 93 -11.71 14.31 7.29
C PHE A 93 -10.87 14.62 6.04
N LEU A 94 -9.73 15.30 6.22
CA LEU A 94 -8.83 15.65 5.13
C LEU A 94 -8.29 14.39 4.43
N GLY A 95 -7.90 13.36 5.19
CA GLY A 95 -7.45 12.09 4.63
C GLY A 95 -8.50 11.43 3.73
N LEU A 96 -9.76 11.36 4.19
CA LEU A 96 -10.86 10.79 3.40
C LEU A 96 -11.18 11.65 2.17
N CYS A 97 -11.17 12.98 2.30
CA CYS A 97 -11.36 13.90 1.17
C CYS A 97 -10.26 13.79 0.12
N VAL A 98 -9.00 13.63 0.53
CA VAL A 98 -7.87 13.39 -0.38
C VAL A 98 -8.04 12.04 -1.09
N ALA A 99 -8.41 10.99 -0.36
CA ALA A 99 -8.68 9.69 -0.97
C ALA A 99 -9.84 9.76 -1.99
N ALA A 100 -10.91 10.46 -1.66
CA ALA A 100 -12.05 10.69 -2.55
C ALA A 100 -11.67 11.52 -3.79
N GLY A 101 -10.86 12.55 -3.62
CA GLY A 101 -10.36 13.37 -4.75
C GLY A 101 -9.50 12.55 -5.71
N ARG A 102 -8.58 11.74 -5.17
CA ARG A 102 -7.75 10.80 -5.98
C ARG A 102 -8.60 9.75 -6.68
N ALA A 103 -9.61 9.22 -5.98
CA ALA A 103 -10.57 8.28 -6.55
C ALA A 103 -11.27 8.87 -7.78
N LEU A 104 -11.80 10.09 -7.66
CA LEU A 104 -12.48 10.79 -8.76
C LEU A 104 -11.55 11.11 -9.92
N SER A 105 -10.31 11.56 -9.64
CA SER A 105 -9.37 11.92 -10.70
C SER A 105 -8.94 10.73 -11.54
N VAL A 106 -8.74 9.56 -10.90
CA VAL A 106 -8.31 8.34 -11.59
C VAL A 106 -9.49 7.61 -12.26
N GLY A 107 -10.64 7.57 -11.58
CA GLY A 107 -11.81 6.79 -12.01
C GLY A 107 -12.95 7.60 -12.61
N TRP A 108 -12.70 8.78 -13.17
CA TRP A 108 -13.78 9.67 -13.65
C TRP A 108 -14.75 9.00 -14.63
N HIS A 109 -14.25 8.10 -15.47
CA HIS A 109 -15.05 7.37 -16.46
C HIS A 109 -15.73 6.11 -15.92
N ASP A 110 -15.40 5.69 -14.69
CA ASP A 110 -15.94 4.49 -14.07
C ASP A 110 -17.06 4.89 -13.08
N SER A 111 -18.27 4.38 -13.31
CA SER A 111 -19.40 4.67 -12.43
C SER A 111 -19.16 4.16 -11.01
N ASP A 112 -18.57 2.99 -10.82
CA ASP A 112 -18.40 2.40 -9.48
C ASP A 112 -17.42 3.20 -8.65
N ILE A 113 -16.32 3.65 -9.27
CA ILE A 113 -15.30 4.46 -8.59
C ILE A 113 -15.86 5.82 -8.20
N ARG A 114 -16.65 6.46 -9.08
CA ARG A 114 -17.32 7.72 -8.74
C ARG A 114 -18.26 7.57 -7.56
N HIS A 115 -19.07 6.51 -7.52
CA HIS A 115 -19.96 6.26 -6.39
C HIS A 115 -19.18 6.03 -5.10
N ALA A 116 -18.13 5.20 -5.14
CA ALA A 116 -17.31 4.96 -3.97
C ALA A 116 -16.58 6.23 -3.48
N ALA A 117 -16.16 7.11 -4.38
CA ALA A 117 -15.62 8.42 -4.02
C ALA A 117 -16.67 9.33 -3.37
N CYS A 118 -17.90 9.35 -3.89
CA CYS A 118 -19.02 10.06 -3.26
C CYS A 118 -19.29 9.53 -1.84
N LEU A 119 -19.28 8.20 -1.65
CA LEU A 119 -19.43 7.60 -0.33
C LEU A 119 -18.29 7.99 0.62
N LEU A 120 -17.05 8.14 0.12
CA LEU A 120 -15.94 8.65 0.93
C LEU A 120 -16.14 10.11 1.37
N TYR A 121 -16.71 10.98 0.53
CA TYR A 121 -17.08 12.35 0.92
C TYR A 121 -18.24 12.40 1.92
N VAL A 122 -19.24 11.55 1.74
CA VAL A 122 -20.33 11.44 2.73
C VAL A 122 -19.76 10.96 4.06
N ASN A 123 -18.89 9.95 4.02
CA ASN A 123 -18.22 9.41 5.19
C ASN A 123 -17.37 10.47 5.91
N SER A 124 -16.60 11.27 5.18
CA SER A 124 -15.79 12.35 5.78
C SER A 124 -16.68 13.38 6.48
N THR A 125 -17.80 13.74 5.87
CA THR A 125 -18.77 14.68 6.47
C THR A 125 -19.40 14.11 7.74
N LEU A 126 -19.84 12.84 7.71
CA LEU A 126 -20.41 12.15 8.87
C LEU A 126 -19.39 11.99 10.00
N GLN A 127 -18.11 11.80 9.66
CA GLN A 127 -17.02 11.74 10.63
C GLN A 127 -16.88 13.03 11.43
N LEU A 128 -17.17 14.19 10.82
CA LEU A 128 -17.13 15.47 11.50
C LEU A 128 -18.43 15.76 12.27
N LEU A 129 -19.58 15.47 11.67
CA LEU A 129 -20.89 15.79 12.24
C LEU A 129 -21.21 15.00 13.51
N GLY A 130 -20.90 13.70 13.55
CA GLY A 130 -21.19 12.84 14.70
C GLY A 130 -20.62 13.40 16.01
N PRO A 131 -19.29 13.55 16.13
CA PRO A 131 -18.67 14.09 17.34
C PRO A 131 -19.15 15.49 17.72
N ILE A 132 -19.45 16.37 16.75
CA ILE A 132 -19.99 17.71 17.02
C ILE A 132 -21.38 17.60 17.67
N LEU A 133 -22.23 16.72 17.16
CA LEU A 133 -23.56 16.47 17.71
C LEU A 133 -23.49 15.79 19.07
N SER A 134 -22.61 14.79 19.26
CA SER A 134 -22.36 14.18 20.57
C SER A 134 -21.90 15.23 21.59
N MET A 135 -20.97 16.11 21.23
CA MET A 135 -20.50 17.18 22.12
C MET A 135 -21.64 18.13 22.49
N ARG A 136 -22.47 18.53 21.52
CA ARG A 136 -23.65 19.38 21.78
C ARG A 136 -24.67 18.68 22.68
N ALA A 137 -24.97 17.42 22.41
CA ALA A 137 -25.89 16.61 23.22
C ALA A 137 -25.38 16.46 24.66
N THR A 138 -24.10 16.15 24.81
CA THR A 138 -23.40 16.12 26.10
C THR A 138 -23.52 17.46 26.85
N ILE A 139 -23.24 18.60 26.21
CA ILE A 139 -23.35 19.92 26.86
C ILE A 139 -24.78 20.19 27.34
N VAL A 140 -25.78 19.92 26.49
CA VAL A 140 -27.19 20.10 26.84
C VAL A 140 -27.58 19.20 28.01
N PHE A 141 -27.17 17.93 27.99
CA PHE A 141 -27.43 16.97 29.05
C PHE A 141 -26.77 17.39 30.37
N THR A 142 -25.49 17.76 30.36
CA THR A 142 -24.78 18.21 31.56
C THR A 142 -25.45 19.46 32.16
N ASN A 143 -25.81 20.44 31.33
CA ASN A 143 -26.50 21.65 31.77
C ASN A 143 -27.90 21.37 32.33
N ALA A 144 -28.61 20.36 31.79
CA ALA A 144 -29.90 19.93 32.33
C ALA A 144 -29.76 19.18 33.66
N THR A 145 -28.70 18.36 33.81
CA THR A 145 -28.41 17.60 35.03
C THR A 145 -28.03 18.51 36.20
N VAL A 146 -27.39 19.65 35.93
CA VAL A 146 -27.11 20.69 36.94
C VAL A 146 -28.39 21.43 37.38
N LYS A 147 -29.46 21.38 36.58
CA LYS A 147 -30.74 22.06 36.85
C LYS A 147 -31.87 21.10 37.29
N ILE A 148 -31.54 19.97 37.92
CA ILE A 148 -32.53 19.05 38.52
C ILE A 148 -33.21 19.73 39.72
N VAL A 149 -34.15 20.65 39.45
CA VAL A 149 -35.20 21.08 40.40
C VAL A 149 -36.56 21.33 39.70
N ASP A 150 -36.65 21.42 38.37
CA ASP A 150 -37.96 21.66 37.71
C ASP A 150 -38.21 20.75 36.49
N TRP A 151 -38.79 19.59 36.75
CA TRP A 151 -39.13 18.55 35.76
C TRP A 151 -40.38 18.85 34.92
N GLN A 152 -40.97 20.05 35.02
CA GLN A 152 -42.22 20.39 34.33
C GLN A 152 -42.05 21.19 33.03
N ASN A 153 -40.83 21.45 32.56
CA ASN A 153 -40.63 22.35 31.43
C ASN A 153 -40.57 21.61 30.06
N PRO A 154 -41.54 21.82 29.13
CA PRO A 154 -41.61 21.13 27.83
C PRO A 154 -40.45 21.40 26.85
N GLN A 155 -39.50 22.29 27.17
CA GLN A 155 -38.28 22.51 26.39
C GLN A 155 -37.28 21.33 26.42
N GLN A 156 -37.49 20.33 27.29
CA GLN A 156 -36.64 19.15 27.44
C GLN A 156 -36.71 18.15 26.25
N THR A 157 -37.68 18.29 25.35
CA THR A 157 -37.84 17.45 24.15
C THR A 157 -36.69 17.60 23.13
N SER A 158 -36.01 18.75 23.13
CA SER A 158 -34.93 19.06 22.18
C SER A 158 -33.66 18.22 22.38
N GLY A 159 -33.31 17.88 23.63
CA GLY A 159 -32.11 17.10 23.94
C GLY A 159 -32.19 15.64 23.46
N THR A 160 -33.35 15.02 23.63
CA THR A 160 -33.60 13.63 23.19
C THR A 160 -33.56 13.50 21.66
N MET A 161 -34.02 14.52 20.94
CA MET A 161 -33.96 14.57 19.48
C MET A 161 -32.51 14.63 18.98
N LEU A 162 -31.66 15.46 19.58
CA LEU A 162 -30.23 15.56 19.21
C LEU A 162 -29.49 14.24 19.46
N LEU A 163 -29.75 13.57 20.58
CA LEU A 163 -29.18 12.27 20.88
C LEU A 163 -29.61 11.20 19.86
N THR A 164 -30.90 11.17 19.51
CA THR A 164 -31.43 10.22 18.54
C THR A 164 -30.83 10.46 17.15
N LEU A 165 -30.66 11.72 16.77
CA LEU A 165 -30.01 12.09 15.51
C LEU A 165 -28.54 11.68 15.49
N ASP A 166 -27.80 11.90 16.57
CA ASP A 166 -26.40 11.48 16.71
C ASP A 166 -26.26 9.96 16.56
N MET A 167 -27.04 9.18 17.31
CA MET A 167 -27.04 7.72 17.19
C MET A 167 -27.36 7.25 15.77
N THR A 168 -28.32 7.91 15.10
CA THR A 168 -28.69 7.58 13.71
C THR A 168 -27.53 7.85 12.74
N LEU A 169 -26.85 8.99 12.89
CA LEU A 169 -25.71 9.36 12.04
C LEU A 169 -24.50 8.45 12.28
N GLN A 170 -24.23 8.06 13.54
CA GLN A 170 -23.17 7.13 13.88
C GLN A 170 -23.45 5.75 13.29
N VAL A 171 -24.67 5.22 13.41
CA VAL A 171 -25.07 3.94 12.79
C VAL A 171 -24.94 4.01 11.28
N LEU A 172 -25.43 5.08 10.65
CA LEU A 172 -25.29 5.29 9.21
C LEU A 172 -23.82 5.32 8.79
N ASN A 173 -22.97 6.01 9.55
CA ASN A 173 -21.54 6.07 9.27
C ASN A 173 -20.87 4.69 9.39
N VAL A 174 -21.21 3.90 10.41
CA VAL A 174 -20.71 2.53 10.56
C VAL A 174 -21.16 1.65 9.40
N LEU A 175 -22.43 1.74 8.99
CA LEU A 175 -22.94 0.99 7.85
C LEU A 175 -22.25 1.39 6.53
N LEU A 176 -21.97 2.67 6.33
CA LEU A 176 -21.16 3.17 5.20
C LEU A 176 -19.69 2.71 5.27
N LEU A 177 -19.09 2.69 6.48
CA LEU A 177 -17.71 2.24 6.70
C LEU A 177 -17.56 0.74 6.44
N SER A 178 -18.54 -0.06 6.84
CA SER A 178 -18.56 -1.51 6.64
C SER A 178 -18.77 -1.95 5.19
N GLY A 179 -19.15 -1.02 4.30
CA GLY A 179 -19.50 -1.33 2.92
C GLY A 179 -20.87 -2.02 2.76
N LEU A 180 -21.67 -2.12 3.84
CA LEU A 180 -23.01 -2.70 3.80
C LEU A 180 -24.04 -1.81 3.10
N ILE A 181 -23.77 -0.51 2.97
CA ILE A 181 -24.60 0.43 2.20
C ILE A 181 -23.88 0.79 0.90
N GLY A 182 -24.43 0.31 -0.21
CA GLY A 182 -24.03 0.63 -1.58
C GLY A 182 -25.15 0.25 -2.56
N PRO A 183 -25.08 0.67 -3.83
CA PRO A 183 -26.07 0.29 -4.85
C PRO A 183 -26.28 -1.22 -4.87
N GLN A 184 -27.52 -1.69 -5.02
CA GLN A 184 -27.90 -3.11 -5.06
C GLN A 184 -27.16 -3.91 -6.17
N GLN A 185 -26.58 -3.18 -7.12
CA GLN A 185 -25.78 -3.69 -8.24
C GLN A 185 -24.34 -4.08 -7.81
N TRP A 186 -23.87 -3.63 -6.65
CA TRP A 186 -22.63 -4.09 -6.05
C TRP A 186 -22.84 -5.45 -5.40
N GLN A 187 -22.76 -6.51 -6.20
CA GLN A 187 -22.67 -7.88 -5.69
C GLN A 187 -21.43 -8.08 -4.79
N ASN A 188 -20.46 -7.15 -4.83
CA ASN A 188 -19.29 -7.13 -3.95
C ASN A 188 -18.80 -5.69 -3.67
N PRO A 189 -19.34 -4.98 -2.66
CA PRO A 189 -18.93 -3.61 -2.31
C PRO A 189 -17.45 -3.53 -1.89
N MET A 190 -16.88 -4.62 -1.36
CA MET A 190 -15.45 -4.71 -1.09
C MET A 190 -14.61 -4.70 -2.37
N ALA A 191 -15.11 -5.23 -3.48
CA ALA A 191 -14.40 -5.19 -4.76
C ALA A 191 -14.24 -3.76 -5.30
N ALA A 192 -15.23 -2.88 -5.09
CA ALA A 192 -15.11 -1.47 -5.48
C ALA A 192 -14.08 -0.72 -4.63
N PHE A 193 -14.05 -0.97 -3.31
CA PHE A 193 -13.02 -0.43 -2.42
C PHE A 193 -11.63 -1.00 -2.71
N GLN A 194 -11.53 -2.28 -3.07
CA GLN A 194 -10.29 -2.91 -3.52
C GLN A 194 -9.81 -2.31 -4.83
N LYS A 195 -10.70 -2.14 -5.81
CA LYS A 195 -10.41 -1.45 -7.08
C LYS A 195 -9.87 -0.06 -6.82
N LEU A 196 -10.45 0.65 -5.86
CA LEU A 196 -9.94 1.94 -5.40
C LEU A 196 -8.55 1.88 -4.78
N ALA A 197 -8.30 0.94 -3.87
CA ALA A 197 -7.00 0.75 -3.26
C ALA A 197 -5.93 0.37 -4.31
N THR A 198 -6.29 -0.44 -5.32
CA THR A 198 -5.40 -0.79 -6.43
C THR A 198 -5.09 0.41 -7.33
N LEU A 199 -6.07 1.26 -7.58
CA LEU A 199 -5.90 2.48 -8.39
C LEU A 199 -5.14 3.59 -7.68
N GLN A 200 -5.01 3.52 -6.35
CA GLN A 200 -4.20 4.43 -5.54
C GLN A 200 -2.72 3.98 -5.42
N GLY A 201 -2.27 3.07 -6.28
CA GLY A 201 -0.84 2.79 -6.48
C GLY A 201 -0.20 1.82 -5.50
N PHE A 202 -1.00 1.06 -4.71
CA PHE A 202 -0.46 0.17 -3.68
C PHE A 202 -0.55 -1.33 -3.96
N GLY A 203 -1.02 -1.72 -5.15
CA GLY A 203 -0.78 -3.05 -5.68
C GLY A 203 0.08 -2.93 -6.93
N LEU A 204 1.30 -3.48 -6.91
CA LEU A 204 1.90 -3.94 -8.16
C LEU A 204 0.83 -4.75 -8.88
N THR A 205 0.60 -4.43 -10.16
CA THR A 205 -0.33 -5.06 -11.12
C THR A 205 -1.53 -4.18 -11.47
N SER A 206 -1.39 -3.44 -12.58
CA SER A 206 -2.38 -3.63 -13.65
C SER A 206 -2.76 -5.11 -13.65
N THR A 207 -4.03 -5.44 -13.39
CA THR A 207 -4.56 -6.82 -13.39
C THR A 207 -4.19 -7.59 -14.66
N LYS A 208 -3.79 -6.86 -15.71
CA LYS A 208 -3.13 -7.38 -16.89
C LYS A 208 -1.64 -7.03 -16.85
N ARG A 209 -0.77 -8.00 -16.63
CA ARG A 209 0.66 -7.85 -16.94
C ARG A 209 0.79 -7.58 -18.44
N ILE A 210 1.23 -6.39 -18.83
CA ILE A 210 1.39 -6.03 -20.23
C ILE A 210 2.85 -6.27 -20.61
N ALA A 211 3.10 -7.29 -21.42
CA ALA A 211 4.38 -7.44 -22.09
C ALA A 211 4.65 -6.20 -22.96
N PHE A 212 5.89 -5.72 -22.95
CA PHE A 212 6.34 -4.61 -23.75
C PHE A 212 7.75 -4.91 -24.29
N SER A 213 7.86 -5.07 -25.60
CA SER A 213 9.13 -5.42 -26.29
C SER A 213 10.00 -4.19 -26.62
N GLY A 214 9.65 -3.02 -26.09
CA GLY A 214 10.19 -1.75 -26.57
C GLY A 214 9.50 -1.25 -27.85
N ARG A 215 9.60 0.05 -28.09
CA ARG A 215 9.15 0.72 -29.30
C ARG A 215 10.07 1.89 -29.63
N VAL A 216 10.74 1.78 -30.78
CA VAL A 216 11.61 2.84 -31.32
C VAL A 216 10.94 3.45 -32.53
N ASN A 217 10.51 4.70 -32.39
CA ASN A 217 9.81 5.47 -33.42
C ASN A 217 10.84 6.18 -34.31
N GLU A 218 10.64 6.20 -35.63
CA GLU A 218 11.63 6.76 -36.58
C GLU A 218 11.75 8.29 -36.51
N THR A 219 10.69 8.97 -36.11
CA THR A 219 10.60 10.43 -36.04
C THR A 219 10.97 10.99 -34.66
N ALA A 220 11.11 10.13 -33.65
CA ALA A 220 11.46 10.56 -32.30
C ALA A 220 12.90 11.09 -32.24
N ARG A 221 13.12 12.13 -31.44
CA ARG A 221 14.47 12.67 -31.15
C ARG A 221 15.10 12.06 -29.90
N ASP A 222 14.26 11.55 -29.00
CA ASP A 222 14.64 11.09 -27.68
C ASP A 222 14.23 9.62 -27.50
N CYS A 223 15.10 8.84 -26.88
CA CYS A 223 14.86 7.43 -26.57
C CYS A 223 15.14 7.13 -25.10
N ILE A 224 14.13 6.68 -24.37
CA ILE A 224 14.31 6.19 -23.00
C ILE A 224 14.86 4.77 -23.07
N VAL A 225 16.13 4.60 -22.68
CA VAL A 225 16.85 3.33 -22.75
C VAL A 225 16.99 2.63 -21.42
N SER A 226 16.73 3.29 -20.29
CA SER A 226 16.69 2.63 -18.99
C SER A 226 15.71 3.33 -18.05
N PHE A 227 14.83 2.54 -17.43
CA PHE A 227 13.78 3.05 -16.55
C PHE A 227 13.71 2.30 -15.21
N PRO A 228 13.62 3.02 -14.08
CA PRO A 228 13.56 2.40 -12.76
C PRO A 228 12.20 1.74 -12.51
N GLY A 229 12.19 0.40 -12.43
CA GLY A 229 10.97 -0.40 -12.21
C GLY A 229 10.24 -0.17 -10.87
N LYS A 230 10.76 0.68 -9.97
CA LYS A 230 10.05 1.13 -8.76
C LYS A 230 8.89 2.07 -9.09
N TYR A 231 8.97 2.79 -10.21
CA TYR A 231 8.01 3.81 -10.62
C TYR A 231 7.03 3.20 -11.65
N SER A 232 6.18 2.29 -11.18
CA SER A 232 5.30 1.50 -12.06
C SER A 232 4.24 2.33 -12.77
N GLU A 233 3.73 3.38 -12.13
CA GLU A 233 2.73 4.28 -12.72
C GLU A 233 3.35 5.10 -13.86
N GLU A 234 4.52 5.68 -13.62
CA GLU A 234 5.26 6.45 -14.60
C GLU A 234 5.75 5.56 -15.76
N TRP A 235 6.07 4.28 -15.47
CA TRP A 235 6.35 3.28 -16.48
C TRP A 235 5.13 3.02 -17.38
N ASP A 236 3.95 2.78 -16.80
CA ASP A 236 2.72 2.54 -17.57
C ASP A 236 2.35 3.75 -18.42
N GLN A 237 2.55 4.97 -17.90
CA GLN A 237 2.41 6.21 -18.66
C GLN A 237 3.41 6.28 -19.82
N ALA A 238 4.69 5.99 -19.58
CA ALA A 238 5.73 6.00 -20.62
C ALA A 238 5.42 4.97 -21.73
N VAL A 239 4.96 3.77 -21.36
CA VAL A 239 4.53 2.74 -22.32
C VAL A 239 3.31 3.19 -23.12
N SER A 240 2.32 3.82 -22.47
CA SER A 240 1.12 4.34 -23.13
C SER A 240 1.47 5.43 -24.15
N VAL A 241 2.33 6.39 -23.76
CA VAL A 241 2.82 7.45 -24.64
C VAL A 241 3.61 6.85 -25.80
N ALA A 242 4.58 5.97 -25.54
CA ALA A 242 5.36 5.33 -26.59
C ALA A 242 4.50 4.53 -27.59
N LYS A 243 3.38 3.96 -27.13
CA LYS A 243 2.43 3.22 -27.99
C LYS A 243 1.51 4.11 -28.83
N THR A 244 1.22 5.32 -28.39
CA THR A 244 0.20 6.18 -29.02
C THR A 244 0.80 7.39 -29.74
N GLN A 245 1.98 7.83 -29.30
CA GLN A 245 2.65 9.01 -29.80
C GLN A 245 3.99 8.63 -30.43
N GLU A 246 4.34 9.27 -31.53
CA GLU A 246 5.62 9.05 -32.22
C GLU A 246 6.74 9.95 -31.68
N ALA A 247 6.44 10.87 -30.76
CA ALA A 247 7.38 11.88 -30.29
C ALA A 247 8.54 11.33 -29.44
N ILE A 248 8.37 10.16 -28.83
CA ILE A 248 9.37 9.55 -27.94
C ILE A 248 9.54 8.06 -28.23
N SER A 249 10.78 7.59 -28.23
CA SER A 249 11.13 6.17 -28.26
C SER A 249 11.29 5.63 -26.84
N LEU A 250 10.96 4.35 -26.63
CA LEU A 250 11.14 3.63 -25.38
C LEU A 250 11.75 2.25 -25.68
N ALA A 251 13.07 2.12 -25.49
CA ALA A 251 13.80 0.88 -25.79
C ALA A 251 13.68 -0.19 -24.68
N CYS A 252 13.24 0.22 -23.48
CA CYS A 252 13.09 -0.64 -22.32
C CYS A 252 12.15 -1.83 -22.60
N VAL A 253 12.51 -3.02 -22.09
CA VAL A 253 11.80 -4.27 -22.34
C VAL A 253 11.27 -4.87 -21.05
N PHE A 254 10.00 -5.30 -21.06
CA PHE A 254 9.34 -5.99 -19.96
C PHE A 254 8.62 -7.23 -20.48
N LEU A 255 9.12 -8.42 -20.12
CA LEU A 255 8.57 -9.70 -20.55
C LEU A 255 7.83 -10.33 -19.37
N THR A 256 6.58 -10.73 -19.59
CA THR A 256 5.66 -11.12 -18.50
C THR A 256 5.23 -12.57 -18.52
N ASP A 257 5.49 -13.25 -19.64
CA ASP A 257 5.07 -14.62 -19.89
C ASP A 257 5.97 -15.27 -20.95
N ARG A 258 5.81 -16.59 -21.12
CA ARG A 258 6.61 -17.37 -22.06
C ARG A 258 6.44 -16.92 -23.52
N ALA A 259 5.24 -16.46 -23.91
CA ALA A 259 4.96 -16.01 -25.27
C ALA A 259 5.71 -14.71 -25.60
N SER A 260 5.85 -13.81 -24.63
CA SER A 260 6.66 -12.60 -24.73
C SER A 260 8.17 -12.87 -24.66
N GLY A 261 8.60 -14.08 -24.25
CA GLY A 261 10.01 -14.47 -24.17
C GLY A 261 10.57 -14.57 -22.75
N LEU A 262 9.73 -14.57 -21.72
CA LEU A 262 10.16 -14.85 -20.35
C LEU A 262 10.75 -16.26 -20.25
N GLY A 263 11.93 -16.39 -19.63
CA GLY A 263 12.67 -17.65 -19.54
C GLY A 263 13.46 -18.02 -20.80
N VAL A 264 13.41 -17.21 -21.86
CA VAL A 264 14.13 -17.47 -23.12
C VAL A 264 15.56 -16.93 -23.04
N HIS A 265 16.51 -17.71 -23.56
CA HIS A 265 17.92 -17.37 -23.64
C HIS A 265 18.30 -17.01 -25.07
N CYS A 266 19.10 -15.95 -25.23
CA CYS A 266 19.64 -15.49 -26.52
C CYS A 266 21.15 -15.61 -26.54
N GLU A 267 21.69 -16.06 -27.67
CA GLU A 267 23.12 -16.16 -27.93
C GLU A 267 23.81 -14.81 -27.70
N ASN A 268 25.00 -14.86 -27.10
CA ASN A 268 25.84 -13.69 -26.92
C ASN A 268 26.87 -13.63 -28.06
N PRO A 269 26.79 -12.65 -28.99
CA PRO A 269 27.76 -12.50 -30.06
C PRO A 269 29.19 -12.26 -29.54
N ASP A 270 29.36 -11.68 -28.34
CA ASP A 270 30.67 -11.45 -27.71
C ASP A 270 31.28 -12.75 -27.15
N SER A 271 30.51 -13.84 -27.07
CA SER A 271 30.95 -15.13 -26.52
C SER A 271 30.19 -16.29 -27.19
N PRO A 272 30.58 -16.68 -28.42
CA PRO A 272 29.88 -17.70 -29.20
C PRO A 272 29.66 -19.01 -28.44
N GLY A 273 28.46 -19.56 -28.53
CA GLY A 273 28.05 -20.76 -27.80
C GLY A 273 27.58 -20.51 -26.36
N GLU A 274 27.72 -19.29 -25.84
CA GLU A 274 27.11 -18.86 -24.58
C GLU A 274 25.93 -17.90 -24.83
N CYS A 275 25.07 -17.73 -23.83
CA CYS A 275 24.02 -16.71 -23.85
C CYS A 275 24.40 -15.52 -22.97
N TRP A 276 23.70 -14.39 -23.14
CA TRP A 276 23.94 -13.17 -22.36
C TRP A 276 23.87 -13.37 -20.83
N CYS A 277 23.21 -14.42 -20.34
CA CYS A 277 23.15 -14.69 -18.90
C CYS A 277 24.53 -14.76 -18.25
N ARG A 278 25.54 -15.33 -18.93
CA ARG A 278 26.87 -15.47 -18.34
C ARG A 278 27.54 -14.12 -18.13
N ALA A 279 27.43 -13.23 -19.12
CA ALA A 279 27.98 -11.87 -19.06
C ALA A 279 27.24 -10.97 -18.05
N ILE A 280 25.91 -11.08 -17.96
CA ILE A 280 25.10 -10.21 -17.11
C ILE A 280 25.03 -10.72 -15.66
N TYR A 281 24.77 -12.00 -15.50
CA TYR A 281 24.43 -12.59 -14.19
C TYR A 281 25.58 -13.42 -13.61
N GLY A 282 26.50 -13.92 -14.43
CA GLY A 282 27.47 -14.91 -13.99
C GLY A 282 26.83 -16.29 -13.80
N SER A 283 27.36 -17.09 -12.88
CA SER A 283 26.73 -18.35 -12.47
C SER A 283 25.78 -18.10 -11.31
N LEU A 284 24.53 -18.50 -11.46
CA LEU A 284 23.53 -18.34 -10.40
C LEU A 284 23.41 -19.59 -9.53
N PRO A 285 23.16 -19.44 -8.22
CA PRO A 285 22.96 -20.56 -7.33
C PRO A 285 21.59 -21.21 -7.56
N ALA A 286 21.48 -22.48 -7.16
CA ALA A 286 20.24 -23.27 -7.25
C ALA A 286 19.05 -22.60 -6.55
N SER A 287 19.27 -21.84 -5.48
CA SER A 287 18.21 -21.11 -4.79
C SER A 287 17.45 -20.12 -5.68
N THR A 288 18.04 -19.66 -6.80
CA THR A 288 17.33 -18.80 -7.77
C THR A 288 16.24 -19.54 -8.55
N TYR A 289 16.22 -20.88 -8.50
CA TYR A 289 15.21 -21.74 -9.13
C TYR A 289 14.03 -22.05 -8.21
N ILE A 290 13.98 -21.47 -7.01
CA ILE A 290 12.89 -21.65 -6.06
C ILE A 290 12.06 -20.37 -6.01
N SER A 291 10.75 -20.51 -6.22
CA SER A 291 9.77 -19.43 -6.05
C SER A 291 8.87 -19.79 -4.88
N VAL A 292 8.83 -18.95 -3.84
CA VAL A 292 8.04 -19.20 -2.63
C VAL A 292 6.83 -18.27 -2.59
N VAL A 293 5.66 -18.82 -2.28
CA VAL A 293 4.43 -18.07 -2.01
C VAL A 293 3.93 -18.41 -0.61
N ASP A 294 3.83 -17.39 0.25
CA ASP A 294 3.33 -17.54 1.62
C ASP A 294 1.82 -17.23 1.66
N MET A 295 1.03 -18.24 2.02
CA MET A 295 -0.44 -18.21 2.06
C MET A 295 -0.97 -18.20 3.51
N ARG A 296 -0.13 -17.86 4.50
CA ARG A 296 -0.58 -17.72 5.90
C ARG A 296 -1.63 -16.62 6.06
N PRO A 297 -2.57 -16.73 7.02
CA PRO A 297 -3.70 -15.80 7.16
C PRO A 297 -3.25 -14.37 7.48
N GLU A 298 -2.11 -14.21 8.16
CA GLU A 298 -1.47 -12.91 8.43
C GLU A 298 -1.13 -12.12 7.15
N MET A 299 -1.02 -12.81 6.01
CA MET A 299 -0.71 -12.27 4.69
C MET A 299 -1.90 -12.38 3.72
N GLN A 300 -3.06 -12.87 4.18
CA GLN A 300 -4.30 -13.01 3.40
C GLN A 300 -5.06 -11.68 3.30
N ASP A 301 -4.35 -10.60 2.97
CA ASP A 301 -5.03 -9.52 2.27
C ASP A 301 -5.47 -10.05 0.89
N SER A 302 -6.50 -9.44 0.32
CA SER A 302 -7.21 -9.86 -0.91
C SER A 302 -6.35 -10.09 -2.18
N GLN A 303 -5.05 -9.87 -2.09
CA GLN A 303 -4.07 -9.96 -3.17
C GLN A 303 -3.39 -11.35 -3.28
N ALA A 304 -3.39 -12.16 -2.21
CA ALA A 304 -2.69 -13.46 -2.18
C ALA A 304 -3.06 -14.44 -3.31
N PRO A 305 -4.34 -14.61 -3.72
CA PRO A 305 -4.71 -15.49 -4.83
C PRO A 305 -4.17 -15.01 -6.19
N ILE A 306 -4.20 -13.70 -6.43
CA ILE A 306 -3.71 -13.06 -7.66
C ILE A 306 -2.19 -13.20 -7.72
N ASP A 307 -1.50 -12.92 -6.61
CA ASP A 307 -0.06 -13.09 -6.50
C ASP A 307 0.36 -14.56 -6.71
N LEU A 308 -0.43 -15.51 -6.20
CA LEU A 308 -0.18 -16.92 -6.41
C LEU A 308 -0.31 -17.30 -7.88
N GLU A 309 -1.33 -16.82 -8.58
CA GLU A 309 -1.51 -17.07 -10.02
C GLU A 309 -0.35 -16.50 -10.82
N PHE A 310 0.07 -15.26 -10.54
CA PHE A 310 1.22 -14.65 -11.20
C PHE A 310 2.53 -15.39 -10.93
N LYS A 311 2.79 -15.77 -9.67
CA LYS A 311 3.99 -16.52 -9.28
C LYS A 311 4.01 -17.92 -9.89
N LEU A 312 2.85 -18.55 -10.05
CA LEU A 312 2.71 -19.83 -10.73
C LEU A 312 3.02 -19.67 -12.22
N ALA A 313 2.45 -18.68 -12.90
CA ALA A 313 2.72 -18.40 -14.30
C ALA A 313 4.21 -18.09 -14.55
N ASP A 314 4.82 -17.28 -13.68
CA ASP A 314 6.26 -16.97 -13.71
C ASP A 314 7.10 -18.23 -13.53
N ALA A 315 6.83 -19.01 -12.48
CA ALA A 315 7.60 -20.22 -12.20
C ALA A 315 7.51 -21.22 -13.37
N LEU A 316 6.34 -21.35 -13.99
CA LEU A 316 6.16 -22.19 -15.17
C LEU A 316 6.93 -21.67 -16.38
N ALA A 317 6.89 -20.36 -16.65
CA ALA A 317 7.62 -19.75 -17.77
C ALA A 317 9.14 -19.86 -17.59
N MET A 318 9.63 -19.67 -16.37
CA MET A 318 11.04 -19.67 -16.00
C MET A 318 11.61 -21.07 -15.68
N GLY A 319 10.75 -22.10 -15.65
CA GLY A 319 11.14 -23.46 -15.25
C GLY A 319 11.58 -23.58 -13.79
N GLN A 320 11.07 -22.74 -12.89
CA GLN A 320 11.34 -22.76 -11.45
C GLN A 320 10.43 -23.76 -10.71
N CYS A 321 10.87 -24.16 -9.51
CA CYS A 321 10.06 -24.89 -8.54
C CYS A 321 9.24 -23.91 -7.70
N LEU A 322 7.90 -24.04 -7.71
CA LEU A 322 7.02 -23.21 -6.89
C LEU A 322 6.69 -23.93 -5.58
N VAL A 323 7.04 -23.32 -4.45
CA VAL A 323 6.76 -23.83 -3.10
C VAL A 323 5.70 -22.96 -2.43
N ARG A 324 4.59 -23.57 -2.04
CA ARG A 324 3.49 -22.88 -1.35
C ARG A 324 3.56 -23.14 0.15
N ARG A 325 3.72 -22.10 0.96
CA ARG A 325 3.60 -22.19 2.42
C ARG A 325 2.13 -21.97 2.81
N LYS A 326 1.45 -23.01 3.28
CA LYS A 326 0.05 -22.92 3.71
C LYS A 326 -0.04 -22.57 5.20
N ALA A 327 -1.19 -22.03 5.62
CA ALA A 327 -1.48 -21.65 7.01
C ALA A 327 -1.24 -22.77 8.03
N HIS A 328 -1.59 -24.01 7.69
CA HIS A 328 -1.50 -25.16 8.59
C HIS A 328 -0.15 -25.91 8.53
N HIS A 329 0.80 -25.48 7.70
CA HIS A 329 2.10 -26.14 7.68
C HIS A 329 2.85 -25.83 8.97
N GLY A 330 3.08 -26.85 9.79
CA GLY A 330 4.03 -26.76 10.90
C GLY A 330 5.45 -26.50 10.39
N GLU A 331 6.31 -25.97 11.25
CA GLU A 331 7.69 -25.60 10.89
C GLU A 331 8.49 -26.78 10.32
N PHE A 332 8.28 -27.99 10.86
CA PHE A 332 8.91 -29.21 10.35
C PHE A 332 8.47 -29.56 8.91
N GLU A 333 7.16 -29.50 8.64
CA GLU A 333 6.62 -29.77 7.30
C GLU A 333 7.10 -28.74 6.28
N TRP A 334 7.16 -27.47 6.70
CA TRP A 334 7.70 -26.39 5.88
C TRP A 334 9.17 -26.64 5.50
N ARG A 335 10.01 -27.00 6.48
CA ARG A 335 11.43 -27.31 6.23
C ARG A 335 11.61 -28.49 5.28
N ARG A 336 10.81 -29.54 5.44
CA ARG A 336 10.84 -30.70 4.53
C ARG A 336 10.48 -30.29 3.09
N LYS A 337 9.39 -29.54 2.90
CA LYS A 337 8.99 -29.04 1.58
C LYS A 337 10.05 -28.15 0.93
N LEU A 338 10.71 -27.31 1.72
CA LEU A 338 11.79 -26.47 1.23
C LEU A 338 13.01 -27.31 0.83
N ALA A 339 13.38 -28.33 1.63
CA ALA A 339 14.49 -29.23 1.31
C ALA A 339 14.24 -30.03 0.01
N ASP A 340 13.02 -30.56 -0.18
CA ASP A 340 12.62 -31.24 -1.43
C ASP A 340 12.73 -30.28 -2.63
N ALA A 341 12.29 -29.03 -2.47
CA ALA A 341 12.40 -28.01 -3.51
C ALA A 341 13.84 -27.58 -3.80
N GLU A 342 14.71 -27.56 -2.79
CA GLU A 342 16.15 -27.30 -2.98
C GLU A 342 16.82 -28.39 -3.82
N GLU A 343 16.42 -29.65 -3.68
CA GLU A 343 16.92 -30.74 -4.50
C GLU A 343 16.47 -30.61 -5.96
N ASP A 344 15.18 -30.40 -6.20
CA ASP A 344 14.64 -30.12 -7.54
C ASP A 344 15.31 -28.88 -8.18
N ALA A 345 15.50 -27.82 -7.39
CA ALA A 345 16.17 -26.61 -7.84
C ALA A 345 17.64 -26.83 -8.21
N ARG A 346 18.36 -27.70 -7.48
CA ARG A 346 19.73 -28.10 -7.85
C ARG A 346 19.75 -28.83 -9.19
N ALA A 347 18.83 -29.77 -9.41
CA ALA A 347 18.74 -30.49 -10.68
C ALA A 347 18.43 -29.55 -11.85
N ARG A 348 17.46 -28.64 -11.69
CA ARG A 348 17.10 -27.62 -12.70
C ARG A 348 18.25 -26.66 -12.99
N CYS A 349 18.94 -26.19 -11.95
CA CYS A 349 20.09 -25.31 -12.09
C CYS A 349 21.22 -25.99 -12.86
N ALA A 350 21.53 -27.26 -12.53
CA ALA A 350 22.53 -28.04 -13.25
C ALA A 350 22.13 -28.25 -14.73
N ALA A 351 20.88 -28.64 -15.00
CA ALA A 351 20.36 -28.81 -16.36
C ALA A 351 20.42 -27.50 -17.17
N ASN A 352 20.17 -26.36 -16.53
CA ASN A 352 20.27 -25.04 -17.16
C ASN A 352 21.67 -24.41 -17.08
N ARG A 353 22.70 -25.19 -16.70
CA ARG A 353 24.11 -24.75 -16.61
C ARG A 353 24.32 -23.49 -15.76
N GLY A 354 23.53 -23.32 -14.69
CA GLY A 354 23.60 -22.18 -13.78
C GLY A 354 23.19 -20.84 -14.41
N ARG A 355 22.45 -20.85 -15.52
CA ARG A 355 21.93 -19.63 -16.15
C ARG A 355 20.77 -19.03 -15.35
N ALA A 356 20.34 -17.82 -15.70
CA ALA A 356 19.19 -17.18 -15.06
C ALA A 356 17.87 -17.83 -15.49
N PRO A 357 17.01 -18.30 -14.57
CA PRO A 357 15.76 -18.95 -14.93
C PRO A 357 14.78 -18.00 -15.64
N TRP A 358 14.88 -16.69 -15.40
CA TRP A 358 14.10 -15.67 -16.11
C TRP A 358 14.59 -15.38 -17.54
N GLY A 359 15.71 -15.97 -17.96
CA GLY A 359 16.26 -15.79 -19.31
C GLY A 359 17.00 -14.47 -19.52
N CYS A 360 17.50 -14.28 -20.74
CA CYS A 360 18.22 -13.07 -21.16
C CYS A 360 17.68 -12.48 -22.46
N ARG A 361 16.52 -12.95 -22.96
CA ARG A 361 15.87 -12.42 -24.15
C ARG A 361 15.58 -10.91 -24.03
N TRP A 362 15.14 -10.47 -22.85
CA TRP A 362 14.87 -9.06 -22.57
C TRP A 362 16.06 -8.16 -22.91
N PHE A 363 17.28 -8.63 -22.65
CA PHE A 363 18.50 -7.85 -22.89
C PHE A 363 18.82 -7.77 -24.38
N GLU A 364 18.65 -8.87 -25.12
CA GLU A 364 18.89 -8.86 -26.57
C GLU A 364 17.88 -7.97 -27.30
N ASP A 365 16.59 -8.05 -26.93
CA ASP A 365 15.57 -7.16 -27.51
C ASP A 365 15.84 -5.70 -27.14
N TRP A 366 16.21 -5.42 -25.88
CA TRP A 366 16.63 -4.10 -25.44
C TRP A 366 17.83 -3.57 -26.24
N ARG A 367 18.88 -4.37 -26.37
CA ARG A 367 20.12 -4.04 -27.10
C ARG A 367 19.81 -3.68 -28.55
N ARG A 368 18.99 -4.47 -29.23
CA ARG A 368 18.52 -4.19 -30.58
C ARG A 368 17.74 -2.88 -30.67
N ASN A 369 16.88 -2.59 -29.71
CA ASN A 369 16.16 -1.31 -29.66
C ASN A 369 17.11 -0.13 -29.46
N VAL A 370 18.11 -0.26 -28.59
CA VAL A 370 19.14 0.77 -28.38
C VAL A 370 19.93 1.00 -29.66
N HIS A 371 20.41 -0.05 -30.33
CA HIS A 371 21.14 0.07 -31.59
C HIS A 371 20.30 0.77 -32.66
N LYS A 372 19.02 0.40 -32.80
CA LYS A 372 18.09 1.09 -33.71
C LYS A 372 17.93 2.58 -33.36
N ALA A 373 17.83 2.92 -32.08
CA ALA A 373 17.73 4.31 -31.64
C ALA A 373 19.01 5.11 -31.97
N VAL A 374 20.18 4.49 -31.83
CA VAL A 374 21.48 5.08 -32.21
C VAL A 374 21.59 5.27 -33.74
N GLU A 375 21.17 4.28 -34.53
CA GLU A 375 21.11 4.39 -36.00
C GLU A 375 20.22 5.56 -36.45
N LEU A 376 19.12 5.79 -35.73
CA LEU A 376 18.21 6.92 -35.92
C LEU A 376 18.69 8.23 -35.28
N GLN A 377 19.91 8.28 -34.75
CA GLN A 377 20.53 9.45 -34.11
C GLN A 377 19.72 10.03 -32.94
N GLN A 378 19.02 9.17 -32.19
CA GLN A 378 18.23 9.60 -31.03
C GLN A 378 19.11 9.84 -29.82
N THR A 379 18.73 10.82 -28.99
CA THR A 379 19.37 11.06 -27.70
C THR A 379 18.91 10.00 -26.71
N LEU A 380 19.85 9.25 -26.13
CA LEU A 380 19.55 8.17 -25.19
C LEU A 380 19.42 8.70 -23.75
N HIS A 381 18.32 8.36 -23.09
CA HIS A 381 18.00 8.80 -21.73
C HIS A 381 18.01 7.63 -20.74
N VAL A 382 18.74 7.80 -19.64
CA VAL A 382 18.83 6.85 -18.51
C VAL A 382 18.27 7.51 -17.26
N PHE A 383 17.24 6.91 -16.67
CA PHE A 383 16.64 7.36 -15.43
C PHE A 383 17.22 6.63 -14.22
N TYR A 384 17.48 7.40 -13.16
CA TYR A 384 17.99 6.91 -11.88
C TYR A 384 16.92 7.11 -10.80
N PHE A 385 17.07 6.41 -9.67
CA PHE A 385 16.33 6.75 -8.46
C PHE A 385 16.59 8.20 -8.06
N GLU A 386 15.58 8.81 -7.44
CA GLU A 386 15.62 10.17 -6.91
C GLU A 386 16.89 10.41 -6.07
N ASP A 387 17.58 11.52 -6.34
CA ASP A 387 18.85 11.92 -5.73
C ASP A 387 20.04 10.93 -5.92
N ARG A 388 19.96 10.02 -6.89
CA ARG A 388 20.98 9.00 -7.15
C ARG A 388 21.54 9.01 -8.57
N LYS A 389 21.41 10.13 -9.30
CA LYS A 389 21.94 10.27 -10.68
C LYS A 389 23.41 9.86 -10.74
N GLY A 390 23.74 8.93 -11.65
CA GLY A 390 25.08 8.42 -11.87
C GLY A 390 25.59 7.40 -10.84
N GLN A 391 24.83 7.13 -9.76
CA GLN A 391 25.20 6.12 -8.77
C GLN A 391 24.74 4.73 -9.23
N GLY A 392 25.49 3.69 -8.90
CA GLY A 392 25.13 2.30 -9.25
C GLY A 392 25.78 1.78 -10.54
N LYS A 393 26.56 2.59 -11.25
CA LYS A 393 27.28 2.17 -12.46
C LYS A 393 28.32 1.09 -12.16
N MET A 394 28.49 0.18 -13.12
CA MET A 394 29.46 -0.92 -13.08
C MET A 394 30.14 -1.05 -14.44
N LYS A 395 31.39 -1.52 -14.46
CA LYS A 395 32.02 -1.96 -15.71
C LYS A 395 31.34 -3.24 -16.19
N TRP A 396 31.15 -3.40 -17.50
CA TRP A 396 30.53 -4.58 -18.10
C TRP A 396 31.16 -5.90 -17.61
N GLN A 397 32.48 -5.97 -17.52
CA GLN A 397 33.22 -7.16 -17.09
C GLN A 397 33.04 -7.49 -15.61
N GLU A 398 32.57 -6.54 -14.79
CA GLU A 398 32.30 -6.75 -13.37
C GLU A 398 30.88 -7.30 -13.11
N LEU A 399 29.97 -7.25 -14.09
CA LEU A 399 28.59 -7.71 -13.93
C LEU A 399 28.48 -9.17 -13.45
N PRO A 400 29.28 -10.15 -13.93
CA PRO A 400 29.20 -11.53 -13.42
C PRO A 400 29.59 -11.68 -11.94
N SER A 401 30.25 -10.68 -11.34
CA SER A 401 30.78 -10.79 -9.97
C SER A 401 29.76 -10.38 -8.92
N GLU A 402 29.30 -11.34 -8.12
CA GLU A 402 28.42 -11.07 -6.97
C GLU A 402 29.06 -10.13 -5.94
N LYS A 403 30.38 -10.21 -5.74
CA LYS A 403 31.11 -9.29 -4.86
C LYS A 403 31.06 -7.86 -5.39
N ALA A 404 31.21 -7.66 -6.69
CA ALA A 404 31.12 -6.33 -7.31
C ALA A 404 29.68 -5.79 -7.25
N LYS A 405 28.68 -6.62 -7.57
CA LYS A 405 27.25 -6.27 -7.44
C LYS A 405 26.89 -5.88 -6.02
N ALA A 406 27.30 -6.66 -5.01
CA ALA A 406 27.01 -6.39 -3.61
C ALA A 406 27.60 -5.05 -3.13
N ARG A 407 28.80 -4.70 -3.60
CA ARG A 407 29.44 -3.40 -3.32
C ARG A 407 28.63 -2.24 -3.87
N VAL A 408 28.14 -2.36 -5.10
CA VAL A 408 27.47 -1.27 -5.83
C VAL A 408 26.01 -1.11 -5.42
N ARG A 409 25.29 -2.22 -5.16
CA ARG A 409 23.87 -2.21 -4.76
C ARG A 409 23.57 -1.37 -3.52
N ARG A 410 24.50 -1.31 -2.55
CA ARG A 410 24.32 -0.54 -1.29
C ARG A 410 24.11 0.96 -1.50
N ARG A 411 24.54 1.49 -2.65
CA ARG A 411 24.47 2.92 -2.99
C ARG A 411 23.91 3.11 -4.40
N SER A 412 23.19 2.13 -4.93
CA SER A 412 22.77 2.16 -6.34
C SER A 412 21.65 3.15 -6.58
N GLY A 413 21.77 3.93 -7.66
CA GLY A 413 20.67 4.67 -8.25
C GLY A 413 19.95 3.90 -9.35
N LEU A 414 20.34 2.65 -9.58
CA LEU A 414 19.84 1.78 -10.64
C LEU A 414 19.23 0.49 -10.07
N GLY A 415 18.18 0.02 -10.74
CA GLY A 415 17.64 -1.33 -10.56
C GLY A 415 18.60 -2.43 -11.07
N ALA A 416 18.23 -3.69 -10.80
CA ALA A 416 19.08 -4.83 -11.13
C ALA A 416 19.30 -5.01 -12.64
N SER A 417 18.24 -4.91 -13.46
CA SER A 417 18.34 -4.93 -14.92
C SER A 417 19.05 -3.68 -15.46
N GLN A 418 18.70 -2.51 -14.92
CA GLN A 418 19.30 -1.22 -15.30
C GLN A 418 20.81 -1.18 -15.11
N THR A 419 21.33 -1.86 -14.10
CA THR A 419 22.78 -1.94 -13.89
C THR A 419 23.47 -2.57 -15.10
N ALA A 420 22.87 -3.60 -15.71
CA ALA A 420 23.41 -4.23 -16.91
C ALA A 420 23.23 -3.36 -18.16
N GLU A 421 22.07 -2.71 -18.30
CA GLU A 421 21.78 -1.77 -19.39
C GLU A 421 22.82 -0.63 -19.42
N VAL A 422 23.04 0.04 -18.29
CA VAL A 422 23.99 1.16 -18.20
C VAL A 422 25.44 0.70 -18.36
N ALA A 423 25.79 -0.47 -17.83
CA ALA A 423 27.13 -1.02 -18.02
C ALA A 423 27.43 -1.38 -19.48
N TYR A 424 26.42 -1.79 -20.26
CA TYR A 424 26.55 -2.00 -21.70
C TYR A 424 26.68 -0.68 -22.44
N LEU A 425 25.84 0.31 -22.11
CA LEU A 425 25.91 1.65 -22.71
C LEU A 425 27.25 2.37 -22.44
N ASP A 426 27.89 2.12 -21.30
CA ASP A 426 29.22 2.67 -20.99
C ASP A 426 30.37 1.88 -21.67
N LYS A 427 30.09 0.67 -22.19
CA LYS A 427 31.06 -0.18 -22.91
C LYS A 427 31.15 0.16 -24.40
N GLU A 428 29.99 0.39 -25.02
CA GLU A 428 29.85 0.78 -26.44
C GLU A 428 30.16 2.27 -26.63
#